data_AF-A0A359LSU1-F1
#
_entry.id   AF-A0A359LSU1-F1
#
_cell.length_a   1.000
_cell.length_b   1.000
_cell.length_c   1.000
_cell.angle_alpha   90.00
_cell.angle_beta   90.00
_cell.angle_gamma   90.00
#
_symmetry.space_group_name_H-M   'P 1'
#
loop_
_entity.id
_entity.type
_entity.pdbx_description
1 polymer ?
#
loop_
_entity_poly.entity_id
_entity_poly.type
_entity_poly.pdbx_seq_one_letter_code
_entity_poly.pdbx_strand_id
1 'polypeptide(L)'
;MARRWQRRLAESARAVARHASALVRGRVLTHSYSSLVFGAIVEAQRSGSAFQVVTTESQPGGEGRRLAADLASRGVDVRVIADTAAGAALQETSVVLIGADSVSPLGVLNKTGS
;
A
#
# COMPACT_ATOMS: atom_id res chain seq x y z
N MET A 1 18.00 2.44 25.61
CA MET A 1 18.16 3.01 24.25
C MET A 1 17.25 2.34 23.22
N ALA A 2 17.25 1.00 23.07
CA ALA A 2 16.43 0.28 22.07
C ALA A 2 14.91 0.56 22.12
N ARG A 3 14.29 0.58 23.31
CA ARG A 3 12.84 0.85 23.45
C ARG A 3 12.42 2.25 22.95
N ARG A 4 13.30 3.25 23.08
CA ARG A 4 13.04 4.61 22.57
C ARG A 4 13.00 4.62 21.04
N TRP A 5 13.93 3.90 20.40
CA TRP A 5 13.97 3.75 18.95
C TRP A 5 12.75 3.02 18.40
N GLN A 6 12.36 1.90 19.02
CA GLN A 6 11.16 1.15 18.62
C GLN A 6 9.89 2.01 18.70
N ARG A 7 9.72 2.78 19.80
CA ARG A 7 8.59 3.71 19.92
C ARG A 7 8.58 4.74 18.81
N ARG A 8 9.73 5.37 18.55
CA ARG A 8 9.86 6.38 17.50
C ARG A 8 9.53 5.80 16.11
N LEU A 9 10.00 4.60 15.80
CA LEU A 9 9.66 3.93 14.53
C LEU A 9 8.16 3.67 14.40
N ALA A 10 7.51 3.18 15.46
CA ALA A 10 6.07 2.95 15.46
C ALA A 10 5.26 4.26 15.34
N GLU A 11 5.71 5.34 15.99
CA GLU A 11 5.11 6.67 15.86
C GLU A 11 5.25 7.23 14.44
N SER A 12 6.44 7.11 13.85
CA SER A 12 6.68 7.51 12.46
C SER A 12 5.81 6.70 11.49
N ALA A 13 5.70 5.38 11.66
CA ALA A 13 4.85 4.55 10.82
C ALA A 13 3.37 4.97 10.89
N ARG A 14 2.85 5.23 12.09
CA ARG A 14 1.48 5.76 12.29
C ARG A 14 1.31 7.14 11.65
N ALA A 15 2.30 8.01 11.79
CA ALA A 15 2.26 9.33 11.19
C ALA A 15 2.21 9.24 9.66
N VAL A 16 3.04 8.41 9.03
CA VAL A 16 3.03 8.20 7.58
C VAL A 16 1.69 7.66 7.11
N ALA A 17 1.17 6.60 7.75
CA ALA A 17 -0.12 6.01 7.39
C ALA A 17 -1.27 7.03 7.41
N ARG A 18 -1.35 7.85 8.47
CA ARG A 18 -2.37 8.90 8.61
C ARG A 18 -2.23 10.04 7.59
N HIS A 19 -1.02 10.41 7.20
CA HIS A 19 -0.86 11.43 6.15
C HIS A 19 -1.20 10.84 4.78
N ALA A 20 -0.77 9.62 4.50
CA ALA A 20 -1.04 8.94 3.24
C ALA A 20 -2.53 8.56 3.07
N SER A 21 -3.29 8.34 4.14
CA SER A 21 -4.72 8.03 4.05
C SER A 21 -5.54 9.14 3.41
N ALA A 22 -5.10 10.40 3.49
CA ALA A 22 -5.74 11.52 2.81
C ALA A 22 -5.63 11.44 1.27
N LEU A 23 -4.69 10.64 0.75
CA LEU A 23 -4.53 10.41 -0.69
C LEU A 23 -5.42 9.26 -1.21
N VAL A 24 -5.94 8.42 -0.31
CA VAL A 24 -6.75 7.23 -0.65
C VAL A 24 -8.15 7.66 -1.09
N ARG A 25 -8.42 7.56 -2.39
CA ARG A 25 -9.71 7.89 -3.02
C ARG A 25 -9.90 7.14 -4.34
N GLY A 26 -11.15 6.87 -4.71
CA GLY A 26 -11.47 6.27 -6.00
C GLY A 26 -10.84 4.88 -6.17
N ARG A 27 -10.12 4.63 -7.27
CA ARG A 27 -9.37 3.38 -7.46
C ARG A 27 -7.91 3.54 -7.05
N VAL A 28 -7.49 2.77 -6.06
CA VAL A 28 -6.11 2.74 -5.56
C VAL A 28 -5.40 1.53 -6.15
N LEU A 29 -4.31 1.75 -6.89
CA LEU A 29 -3.43 0.67 -7.31
C LEU A 29 -2.24 0.56 -6.35
N THR A 30 -1.90 -0.65 -5.94
CA THR A 30 -0.71 -0.92 -5.12
C THR A 30 0.06 -2.14 -5.61
N HIS A 31 1.31 -2.25 -5.21
CA HIS A 31 2.23 -3.31 -5.59
C HIS A 31 2.98 -3.81 -4.36
N SER A 32 3.05 -5.14 -4.21
CA SER A 32 3.64 -5.86 -3.08
C SER A 32 2.90 -5.65 -1.75
N TYR A 33 3.47 -6.15 -0.65
CA TYR A 33 2.99 -5.90 0.70
C TYR A 33 3.80 -4.79 1.37
N SER A 34 3.17 -3.64 1.63
CA SER A 34 3.73 -2.58 2.48
C SER A 34 2.84 -2.37 3.70
N SER A 35 3.43 -2.47 4.90
CA SER A 35 2.71 -2.20 6.15
C SER A 35 2.25 -0.74 6.27
N LEU A 36 2.96 0.20 5.65
CA LEU A 36 2.58 1.61 5.63
C LEU A 36 1.39 1.86 4.69
N VAL A 37 1.40 1.24 3.50
CA VAL A 37 0.27 1.32 2.56
C VAL A 37 -0.96 0.64 3.14
N PHE A 38 -0.80 -0.55 3.74
CA PHE A 38 -1.88 -1.22 4.48
C PHE A 38 -2.47 -0.31 5.55
N GLY A 39 -1.62 0.31 6.38
CA GLY A 39 -2.05 1.24 7.42
C GLY A 39 -2.81 2.45 6.86
N ALA A 40 -2.35 3.02 5.74
CA ALA A 40 -3.01 4.15 5.08
C ALA A 40 -4.40 3.77 4.55
N ILE A 41 -4.54 2.61 3.93
CA ILE A 41 -5.81 2.09 3.42
C ILE A 41 -6.79 1.83 4.58
N VAL A 42 -6.34 1.19 5.65
CA VAL A 42 -7.18 0.92 6.84
C VAL A 42 -7.61 2.23 7.50
N GLU A 43 -6.73 3.21 7.62
CA GLU A 43 -7.08 4.51 8.19
C GLU A 43 -8.08 5.28 7.31
N ALA A 44 -7.93 5.21 5.98
CA ALA A 44 -8.88 5.78 5.04
C ALA A 44 -10.28 5.12 5.15
N GLN A 45 -10.33 3.79 5.27
CA GLN A 45 -11.58 3.06 5.49
C GLN A 45 -12.27 3.52 6.78
N ARG A 46 -11.51 3.65 7.87
CA ARG A 46 -12.02 4.14 9.16
C ARG A 46 -12.54 5.57 9.11
N SER A 47 -12.00 6.37 8.19
CA SER A 47 -12.42 7.76 7.97
C SER A 47 -13.66 7.88 7.08
N GLY A 48 -14.20 6.77 6.59
CA GLY A 48 -15.40 6.73 5.75
C GLY A 48 -15.15 7.06 4.27
N SER A 49 -13.89 7.04 3.82
CA SER A 49 -13.56 7.28 2.42
C SER A 49 -14.11 6.17 1.52
N ALA A 50 -14.75 6.54 0.42
CA ALA A 50 -15.17 5.60 -0.61
C ALA A 50 -14.01 5.33 -1.59
N PHE A 51 -13.54 4.09 -1.64
CA PHE A 51 -12.48 3.65 -2.54
C PHE A 51 -12.55 2.13 -2.79
N GLN A 52 -11.83 1.69 -3.83
CA GLN A 52 -11.57 0.29 -4.15
C GLN A 52 -10.06 0.10 -4.35
N VAL A 53 -9.53 -1.06 -3.97
CA VAL A 53 -8.11 -1.38 -4.08
C VAL A 53 -7.89 -2.39 -5.19
N VAL A 54 -6.88 -2.14 -6.02
CA VAL A 54 -6.32 -3.13 -6.94
C VAL A 54 -4.88 -3.36 -6.50
N THR A 55 -4.48 -4.61 -6.37
CA THR A 55 -3.08 -4.95 -6.12
C THR A 55 -2.60 -5.95 -7.15
N THR A 56 -1.37 -5.78 -7.63
CA THR A 56 -0.73 -6.82 -8.42
C THR A 56 -0.41 -8.03 -7.54
N GLU A 57 -0.28 -9.22 -8.10
CA GLU A 57 0.12 -10.40 -7.34
C GLU A 57 1.55 -10.33 -6.78
N SER A 58 2.44 -9.58 -7.43
CA SER A 58 3.83 -9.30 -7.05
C SER A 58 4.72 -10.54 -7.02
N GLN A 59 4.95 -11.14 -8.18
CA GLN A 59 5.84 -12.29 -8.32
C GLN A 59 7.32 -11.93 -8.02
N PRO A 60 8.16 -12.92 -7.68
CA PRO A 60 7.82 -14.32 -7.40
C PRO A 60 7.28 -14.57 -5.98
N GLY A 61 7.28 -13.57 -5.10
CA GLY A 61 6.93 -13.74 -3.67
C GLY A 61 5.43 -13.78 -3.40
N GLY A 62 4.61 -13.23 -4.28
CA GLY A 62 3.16 -13.24 -4.14
C GLY A 62 2.64 -12.29 -3.06
N GLU A 63 3.45 -11.31 -2.64
CA GLU A 63 3.18 -10.48 -1.47
C GLU A 63 1.89 -9.66 -1.60
N GLY A 64 1.53 -9.25 -2.83
CA GLY A 64 0.28 -8.53 -3.08
C GLY A 64 -0.97 -9.38 -2.83
N ARG A 65 -0.90 -10.71 -3.03
CA ARG A 65 -1.99 -11.62 -2.64
C ARG A 65 -2.22 -11.63 -1.12
N ARG A 66 -1.13 -11.59 -0.35
CA ARG A 66 -1.21 -11.49 1.11
C ARG A 66 -1.82 -10.16 1.54
N LEU A 67 -1.41 -9.04 0.91
CA LEU A 67 -1.99 -7.73 1.18
C LEU A 67 -3.50 -7.74 0.92
N ALA A 68 -3.92 -8.30 -0.22
CA ALA A 68 -5.33 -8.44 -0.56
C ALA A 68 -6.09 -9.27 0.47
N ALA A 69 -5.55 -10.41 0.91
CA ALA A 69 -6.20 -11.23 1.94
C ALA A 69 -6.39 -10.47 3.26
N ASP A 70 -5.35 -9.75 3.72
CA ASP A 70 -5.42 -8.98 4.96
C ASP A 70 -6.39 -7.79 4.86
N LEU A 71 -6.45 -7.11 3.72
CA LEU A 71 -7.42 -6.04 3.45
C LEU A 71 -8.86 -6.57 3.34
N ALA A 72 -9.06 -7.68 2.61
CA ALA A 72 -10.37 -8.32 2.46
C ALA A 72 -10.91 -8.80 3.82
N SER A 73 -10.05 -9.31 4.71
CA SER A 73 -10.43 -9.69 6.09
C SER A 73 -10.98 -8.52 6.91
N ARG A 74 -10.76 -7.27 6.45
CA ARG A 74 -11.24 -6.02 7.05
C ARG A 74 -12.44 -5.42 6.31
N GLY A 75 -12.96 -6.11 5.29
CA GLY A 75 -14.07 -5.62 4.49
C GLY A 75 -13.70 -4.53 3.49
N VAL A 76 -12.40 -4.37 3.17
CA VAL A 76 -11.97 -3.52 2.05
C VAL A 76 -12.27 -4.23 0.74
N ASP A 77 -12.89 -3.54 -0.21
CA ASP A 77 -13.03 -4.02 -1.58
C ASP A 77 -11.66 -4.02 -2.26
N VAL A 78 -11.10 -5.21 -2.46
CA VAL A 78 -9.76 -5.40 -3.02
C VAL A 78 -9.75 -6.52 -4.05
N ARG A 79 -9.10 -6.24 -5.19
CA ARG A 79 -8.89 -7.20 -6.28
C ARG A 79 -7.40 -7.42 -6.53
N VAL A 80 -7.03 -8.69 -6.73
CA VAL A 80 -5.70 -9.07 -7.23
C VAL A 80 -5.71 -9.11 -8.75
N ILE A 81 -4.66 -8.58 -9.38
CA ILE A 81 -4.40 -8.69 -10.83
C ILE A 81 -3.03 -9.31 -11.09
N ALA A 82 -2.83 -9.88 -12.27
CA ALA A 82 -1.50 -10.30 -12.72
C ALA A 82 -0.56 -9.09 -12.85
N ASP A 83 0.74 -9.28 -12.62
CA ASP A 83 1.72 -8.20 -12.71
C ASP A 83 1.73 -7.55 -14.11
N THR A 84 1.53 -8.35 -15.16
CA THR A 84 1.46 -7.88 -16.55
C THR A 84 0.24 -7.01 -16.84
N ALA A 85 -0.81 -7.06 -16.01
CA ALA A 85 -2.02 -6.25 -16.17
C ALA A 85 -1.90 -4.85 -15.52
N ALA A 86 -0.79 -4.55 -14.82
CA ALA A 86 -0.61 -3.27 -14.13
C ALA A 86 -0.75 -2.07 -15.06
N GLY A 87 -0.18 -2.14 -16.27
CA GLY A 87 -0.26 -1.07 -17.27
C GLY A 87 -1.69 -0.74 -17.70
N ALA A 88 -2.54 -1.75 -17.85
CA ALA A 88 -3.96 -1.55 -18.17
C ALA A 88 -4.72 -0.98 -16.96
N ALA A 89 -4.46 -1.49 -15.76
CA ALA A 89 -5.10 -1.02 -14.53
C ALA A 89 -4.80 0.45 -14.22
N LEU A 90 -3.64 0.97 -14.64
CA LEU A 90 -3.26 2.38 -14.46
C LEU A 90 -4.25 3.34 -15.13
N GLN A 91 -4.87 2.97 -16.26
CA GLN A 91 -5.79 3.85 -16.99
C GLN A 91 -7.01 4.28 -16.18
N GLU A 92 -7.44 3.44 -15.24
CA GLU A 92 -8.61 3.68 -14.40
C GLU A 92 -8.22 3.97 -12.94
N THR A 93 -6.93 4.16 -12.65
CA THR A 93 -6.39 4.37 -11.31
C THR A 93 -6.43 5.85 -10.93
N SER A 94 -6.98 6.16 -9.76
CA SER A 94 -7.00 7.51 -9.20
C SER A 94 -5.70 7.86 -8.47
N VAL A 95 -5.09 6.88 -7.80
CA VAL A 95 -3.82 7.04 -7.10
C VAL A 95 -3.07 5.71 -7.06
N VAL A 96 -1.74 5.76 -7.24
CA VAL A 96 -0.85 4.63 -6.99
C VAL A 96 -0.21 4.83 -5.62
N LEU A 97 -0.29 3.83 -4.76
CA LEU A 97 0.39 3.81 -3.47
C LEU A 97 1.31 2.61 -3.39
N ILE A 98 2.62 2.85 -3.26
CA ILE A 98 3.63 1.81 -3.08
C ILE A 98 4.46 2.06 -1.83
N GLY A 99 5.08 0.99 -1.33
CA GLY A 99 6.11 1.09 -0.30
C GLY A 99 7.45 1.60 -0.84
N ALA A 100 8.38 1.77 0.07
CA ALA A 100 9.78 2.05 -0.22
C ALA A 100 10.65 1.33 0.82
N ASP A 101 11.56 0.47 0.36
CA ASP A 101 12.56 -0.16 1.22
C ASP A 101 13.71 0.81 1.52
N SER A 102 14.02 1.68 0.56
CA SER A 102 14.99 2.77 0.72
C SER A 102 14.65 3.98 -0.14
N VAL A 103 14.95 5.17 0.38
CA VAL A 103 14.81 6.45 -0.32
C VAL A 103 16.17 7.13 -0.33
N SER A 104 16.62 7.53 -1.50
CA SER A 104 17.91 8.17 -1.72
C SER A 104 17.78 9.36 -2.67
N PRO A 105 18.82 10.20 -2.82
CA PRO A 105 18.82 11.26 -3.83
C PRO A 105 18.66 10.74 -5.27
N LEU A 106 18.98 9.48 -5.53
CA LEU A 106 18.84 8.84 -6.84
C LEU A 106 17.43 8.28 -7.09
N GLY A 107 16.58 8.25 -6.06
CA GLY A 107 15.23 7.72 -6.14
C GLY A 107 14.91 6.68 -5.07
N VAL A 108 13.89 5.88 -5.37
CA VAL A 108 13.29 4.91 -4.45
C VAL A 108 13.67 3.49 -4.86
N LEU A 109 14.10 2.69 -3.90
CA LEU A 109 14.26 1.25 -4.03
C LEU A 109 13.07 0.55 -3.37
N ASN A 110 12.46 -0.37 -4.10
CA ASN A 110 11.36 -1.20 -3.63
C ASN A 110 11.36 -2.55 -4.40
N LYS A 111 10.37 -3.40 -4.10
CA LYS A 111 10.08 -4.65 -4.81
C LYS A 111 10.11 -4.48 -6.34
N THR A 112 10.70 -5.46 -7.04
CA THR A 112 10.67 -5.53 -8.51
C THR A 112 9.25 -5.38 -9.07
N GLY A 113 9.09 -4.54 -10.09
CA GLY A 113 7.77 -4.16 -10.62
C GLY A 113 7.19 -2.86 -10.04
N SER A 114 7.90 -2.23 -9.10
CA SER A 114 7.62 -0.86 -8.64
C SER A 114 8.13 0.21 -9.60
#